data_AF-A0A0S4J8T9-F1
#
_entry.id   AF-A0A0S4J8T9-F1
#
_cell.length_a   1.000
_cell.length_b   1.000
_cell.length_c   1.000
_cell.angle_alpha   90.00
_cell.angle_beta   90.00
_cell.angle_gamma   90.00
#
_symmetry.space_group_name_H-M   'P 1'
#
loop_
_entity.id
_entity.type
_entity.pdbx_description
1 polymer ?
#
loop_
_entity_poly.entity_id
_entity_poly.type
_entity_poly.pdbx_seq_one_letter_code
_entity_poly.pdbx_strand_id
1 'polypeptide(L)'
;SVVSLSLGHNAFTGTLPPEWGSRSALKSLDVQSNRLSGSLPREWFLLNLTLSSMYLNGNVLKGALPDEWKAFSSLQSLALGDNQLSGTLPSSWAQMQSLTTVSLRNNAFSGSLPANWSRSPSLASIDLRGNQLTGGIPISWTTMSALSFLDVSNNTLAGTLPTLWT
;
A
#
# COMPACT_ATOMS: atom_id res chain seq x y z
N SER A 1 16.91 20.80 -4.85
CA SER A 1 16.16 19.83 -4.04
C SER A 1 14.99 19.33 -4.86
N VAL A 2 14.86 18.03 -5.10
CA VAL A 2 13.70 17.49 -5.83
C VAL A 2 12.57 17.29 -4.84
N VAL A 3 11.40 17.88 -5.13
CA VAL A 3 10.19 17.79 -4.29
C VAL A 3 9.16 16.84 -4.88
N SER A 4 9.11 16.74 -6.20
CA SER A 4 8.28 15.79 -6.93
C SER A 4 9.13 15.09 -7.98
N LEU A 5 9.01 13.78 -8.07
CA LEU A 5 9.69 12.97 -9.08
C LEU A 5 8.64 12.19 -9.87
N SER A 6 8.50 12.51 -11.16
CA SER A 6 7.52 11.89 -12.05
C SER A 6 8.23 11.22 -13.23
N LEU A 7 8.31 9.90 -13.17
CA LEU A 7 9.03 9.03 -14.12
C LEU A 7 8.11 7.92 -14.66
N GLY A 8 6.81 8.00 -14.37
CA GLY A 8 5.84 6.98 -14.77
C GLY A 8 5.69 6.86 -16.30
N HIS A 9 5.11 5.74 -16.75
CA HIS A 9 4.79 5.46 -18.16
C HIS A 9 6.02 5.47 -19.07
N ASN A 10 7.05 4.75 -18.66
CA ASN A 10 8.32 4.63 -19.37
C ASN A 10 8.75 3.15 -19.46
N ALA A 11 9.98 2.91 -19.93
CA ALA A 11 10.58 1.60 -20.01
C ALA A 11 11.74 1.42 -19.02
N PHE A 12 11.77 2.16 -17.90
CA PHE A 12 12.84 2.04 -16.90
C PHE A 12 12.90 0.62 -16.33
N THR A 13 14.10 0.07 -16.27
CA THR A 13 14.43 -1.25 -15.73
C THR A 13 15.31 -1.11 -14.48
N GLY A 14 15.69 -2.24 -13.88
CA GLY A 14 16.53 -2.26 -12.68
C GLY A 14 15.68 -2.23 -11.41
N THR A 15 16.25 -1.75 -10.30
CA THR A 15 15.61 -1.76 -8.98
C THR A 15 15.31 -0.35 -8.49
N LEU A 16 14.39 -0.25 -7.54
CA LEU A 16 14.15 0.98 -6.79
C LEU A 16 15.38 1.32 -5.93
N PRO A 17 15.98 2.53 -6.03
CA PRO A 17 17.17 2.85 -5.26
C PRO A 17 16.87 3.07 -3.77
N PRO A 18 17.46 2.31 -2.84
CA PRO A 18 17.32 2.56 -1.40
C PRO A 18 17.77 3.98 -0.99
N GLU A 19 18.73 4.55 -1.72
CA GLU A 19 19.30 5.87 -1.47
C GLU A 19 18.28 7.00 -1.60
N TRP A 20 17.17 6.77 -2.30
CA TRP A 20 16.07 7.75 -2.36
C TRP A 20 15.46 8.01 -0.98
N GLY A 21 15.64 7.11 -0.01
CA GLY A 21 15.31 7.34 1.40
C GLY A 21 15.95 8.60 1.99
N SER A 22 17.12 9.01 1.49
CA SER A 22 17.83 10.20 1.95
C SER A 22 17.29 11.52 1.39
N ARG A 23 16.31 11.49 0.48
CA ARG A 23 15.76 12.67 -0.19
C ARG A 23 14.67 13.33 0.66
N SER A 24 15.08 13.93 1.78
CA SER A 24 14.16 14.52 2.77
C SER A 24 13.16 15.55 2.22
N ALA A 25 13.40 16.17 1.07
CA ALA A 25 12.47 17.13 0.46
C ALA A 25 11.36 16.50 -0.41
N LEU A 26 11.44 15.19 -0.69
CA LEU A 26 10.54 14.52 -1.63
C LEU A 26 9.13 14.37 -1.03
N LYS A 27 8.13 14.90 -1.73
CA LYS A 27 6.71 14.84 -1.37
C LYS A 27 5.91 13.90 -2.25
N SER A 28 6.26 13.83 -3.54
CA SER A 28 5.57 12.96 -4.49
C SER A 28 6.57 12.11 -5.28
N LEU A 29 6.28 10.82 -5.36
CA LEU A 29 7.04 9.86 -6.14
C LEU A 29 6.09 9.10 -7.07
N ASP A 30 6.28 9.26 -8.37
CA ASP A 30 5.59 8.49 -9.40
C ASP A 30 6.61 7.78 -10.29
N VAL A 31 6.63 6.44 -10.22
CA VAL A 31 7.41 5.55 -11.08
C VAL A 31 6.53 4.46 -11.70
N GLN A 32 5.22 4.70 -11.76
CA GLN A 32 4.24 3.71 -12.22
C GLN A 32 4.46 3.33 -13.70
N SER A 33 3.94 2.19 -14.13
CA SER A 33 3.94 1.76 -15.55
C SER A 33 5.36 1.78 -16.14
N ASN A 34 6.24 0.99 -15.54
CA ASN A 34 7.63 0.79 -15.96
C ASN A 34 7.96 -0.73 -15.94
N ARG A 35 9.25 -1.09 -16.03
CA ARG A 35 9.75 -2.46 -15.89
C ARG A 35 10.65 -2.61 -14.68
N LEU A 36 10.38 -1.85 -13.61
CA LEU A 36 11.16 -1.89 -12.38
C LEU A 36 10.93 -3.22 -11.66
N SER A 37 12.00 -3.76 -11.11
CA SER A 37 12.09 -5.10 -10.52
C SER A 37 12.71 -5.05 -9.13
N GLY A 38 12.86 -6.21 -8.49
CA GLY A 38 13.39 -6.30 -7.13
C GLY A 38 12.32 -5.97 -6.08
N SER A 39 12.76 -5.69 -4.85
CA SER A 39 11.87 -5.44 -3.71
C SER A 39 11.63 -3.95 -3.47
N LEU A 40 10.56 -3.66 -2.72
CA LEU A 40 10.35 -2.34 -2.14
C LEU A 40 11.46 -2.04 -1.13
N PRO A 41 12.17 -0.89 -1.22
CA PRO A 41 13.23 -0.57 -0.28
C PRO A 41 12.67 -0.24 1.10
N ARG A 42 13.10 -0.97 2.13
CA ARG A 42 12.70 -0.67 3.51
C ARG A 42 13.22 0.70 3.95
N GLU A 43 14.40 1.11 3.46
CA GLU A 43 15.13 2.35 3.76
C GLU A 43 14.32 3.61 3.43
N TRP A 44 13.29 3.49 2.59
CA TRP A 44 12.37 4.58 2.29
C TRP A 44 11.55 5.04 3.50
N PHE A 45 11.58 4.31 4.63
CA PHE A 45 11.05 4.79 5.92
C PHE A 45 11.61 6.17 6.31
N LEU A 46 12.80 6.54 5.82
CA LEU A 46 13.42 7.85 6.06
C LEU A 46 12.70 9.03 5.36
N LEU A 47 11.80 8.74 4.42
CA LEU A 47 10.91 9.72 3.79
C LEU A 47 9.61 9.94 4.58
N ASN A 48 9.50 9.33 5.76
CA ASN A 48 8.30 9.26 6.58
C ASN A 48 7.56 10.59 6.80
N LEU A 49 8.31 11.66 7.02
CA LEU A 49 7.76 12.96 7.39
C LEU A 49 7.35 13.81 6.18
N THR A 50 7.82 13.50 4.97
CA THR A 50 7.66 14.39 3.81
C THR A 50 6.89 13.80 2.66
N LEU A 51 6.98 12.50 2.43
CA LEU A 51 6.30 11.87 1.30
C LEU A 51 4.79 11.78 1.55
N SER A 52 4.00 12.36 0.66
CA SER A 52 2.53 12.38 0.70
C SER A 52 1.90 11.40 -0.30
N SER A 53 2.57 11.15 -1.43
CA SER A 53 2.01 10.29 -2.49
C SER A 53 3.10 9.41 -3.11
N MET A 54 2.79 8.13 -3.26
CA MET A 54 3.71 7.13 -3.79
C MET A 54 2.98 6.20 -4.77
N TYR A 55 3.34 6.28 -6.05
CA TYR A 55 2.75 5.52 -7.14
C TYR A 55 3.80 4.61 -7.80
N LEU A 56 3.69 3.29 -7.59
CA LEU A 56 4.59 2.25 -8.12
C LEU A 56 3.86 1.16 -8.91
N ASN A 57 2.58 1.36 -9.18
CA ASN A 57 1.73 0.39 -9.87
C ASN A 57 2.24 0.06 -11.28
N GLY A 58 1.95 -1.14 -11.78
CA GLY A 58 2.31 -1.53 -13.16
C GLY A 58 3.82 -1.69 -13.33
N ASN A 59 4.44 -2.48 -12.47
CA ASN A 59 5.86 -2.84 -12.55
C ASN A 59 6.01 -4.36 -12.34
N VAL A 60 7.24 -4.86 -12.19
CA VAL A 60 7.53 -6.26 -11.87
C VAL A 60 8.21 -6.37 -10.50
N LEU A 61 7.79 -5.52 -9.55
CA LEU A 61 8.29 -5.53 -8.17
C LEU A 61 7.79 -6.78 -7.44
N LYS A 62 8.62 -7.35 -6.57
CA LYS A 62 8.39 -8.63 -5.89
C LYS A 62 8.75 -8.57 -4.40
N GLY A 63 8.37 -9.61 -3.67
CA GLY A 63 8.64 -9.72 -2.23
C GLY A 63 7.56 -9.05 -1.37
N ALA A 64 7.83 -8.96 -0.06
CA ALA A 64 6.87 -8.49 0.92
C ALA A 64 6.80 -6.97 1.06
N LEU A 65 5.68 -6.48 1.58
CA LEU A 65 5.53 -5.11 2.04
C LEU A 65 6.45 -4.87 3.26
N PRO A 66 7.27 -3.80 3.27
CA PRO A 66 8.13 -3.50 4.41
C PRO A 66 7.31 -3.09 5.65
N ASP A 67 7.58 -3.72 6.80
CA ASP A 67 6.97 -3.32 8.07
C ASP A 67 7.44 -1.91 8.48
N GLU A 68 8.67 -1.54 8.12
CA GLU A 68 9.29 -0.25 8.40
C GLU A 68 8.49 0.93 7.82
N TRP A 69 7.71 0.70 6.76
CA TRP A 69 6.84 1.71 6.16
C TRP A 69 5.71 2.17 7.09
N LYS A 70 5.46 1.48 8.21
CA LYS A 70 4.64 2.01 9.31
C LYS A 70 5.09 3.39 9.80
N ALA A 71 6.35 3.75 9.55
CA ALA A 71 6.91 5.05 9.91
C ALA A 71 6.30 6.21 9.11
N PHE A 72 5.73 5.99 7.93
CA PHE A 72 5.18 7.03 7.05
C PHE A 72 3.98 7.76 7.70
N SER A 73 4.28 8.81 8.45
CA SER A 73 3.28 9.62 9.13
C SER A 73 2.58 10.62 8.22
N SER A 74 3.20 10.99 7.09
CA SER A 74 2.68 12.00 6.14
C SER A 74 2.10 11.41 4.86
N LEU A 75 2.26 10.09 4.63
CA LEU A 75 1.81 9.45 3.39
C LEU A 75 0.29 9.34 3.38
N GLN A 76 -0.33 9.84 2.32
CA GLN A 76 -1.78 9.87 2.13
C GLN A 76 -2.23 8.87 1.07
N SER A 77 -1.45 8.70 -0.01
CA SER A 77 -1.80 7.82 -1.12
C SER A 77 -0.67 6.86 -1.45
N LEU A 78 -0.98 5.57 -1.45
CA LEU A 78 -0.06 4.50 -1.79
C LEU A 78 -0.69 3.57 -2.85
N ALA A 79 -0.09 3.51 -4.03
CA ALA A 79 -0.49 2.60 -5.10
C ALA A 79 0.64 1.64 -5.46
N LEU A 80 0.44 0.35 -5.19
CA LEU A 80 1.37 -0.74 -5.45
C LEU A 80 0.76 -1.82 -6.37
N GLY A 81 -0.43 -1.57 -6.92
CA GLY A 81 -1.16 -2.56 -7.71
C GLY A 81 -0.45 -2.99 -9.00
N ASP A 82 -0.87 -4.10 -9.58
CA ASP A 82 -0.28 -4.65 -10.81
C ASP A 82 1.23 -4.85 -10.69
N ASN A 83 1.65 -5.66 -9.70
CA ASN A 83 3.03 -6.07 -9.46
C ASN A 83 3.06 -7.58 -9.13
N GLN A 84 4.19 -8.08 -8.64
CA GLN A 84 4.39 -9.46 -8.19
C GLN A 84 4.69 -9.51 -6.67
N LEU A 85 4.16 -8.54 -5.90
CA LEU A 85 4.36 -8.47 -4.45
C LEU A 85 3.61 -9.60 -3.77
N SER A 86 4.15 -10.11 -2.66
CA SER A 86 3.66 -11.32 -1.99
C SER A 86 3.75 -11.19 -0.46
N GLY A 87 3.41 -12.27 0.26
CA GLY A 87 3.42 -12.26 1.73
C GLY A 87 2.11 -11.74 2.32
N THR A 88 2.14 -11.28 3.56
CA THR A 88 0.96 -10.82 4.30
C THR A 88 0.87 -9.29 4.33
N LEU A 89 -0.33 -8.77 4.59
CA LEU A 89 -0.56 -7.34 4.81
C LEU A 89 -0.07 -6.95 6.22
N PRO A 90 0.86 -5.98 6.37
CA PRO A 90 1.37 -5.60 7.68
C PRO A 90 0.29 -4.98 8.56
N SER A 91 0.02 -5.59 9.72
CA SER A 91 -0.91 -5.03 10.70
C SER A 91 -0.42 -3.71 11.31
N SER A 92 0.90 -3.47 11.27
CA SER A 92 1.57 -2.26 11.75
C SER A 92 1.29 -1.03 10.90
N TRP A 93 0.87 -1.19 9.63
CA TRP A 93 0.51 -0.07 8.76
C TRP A 93 -0.71 0.71 9.29
N ALA A 94 -1.44 0.17 10.28
CA ALA A 94 -2.37 0.93 11.10
C ALA A 94 -1.74 2.18 11.76
N GLN A 95 -0.41 2.25 11.89
CA GLN A 95 0.31 3.42 12.40
C GLN A 95 0.50 4.55 11.38
N MET A 96 0.21 4.32 10.09
CA MET A 96 0.26 5.33 9.05
C MET A 96 -0.99 6.22 9.12
N GLN A 97 -1.06 7.08 10.14
CA GLN A 97 -2.28 7.79 10.53
C GLN A 97 -2.82 8.76 9.46
N SER A 98 -1.99 9.21 8.51
CA SER A 98 -2.41 10.07 7.40
C SER A 98 -2.86 9.31 6.16
N LEU A 99 -2.71 7.99 6.12
CA LEU A 99 -2.99 7.20 4.93
C LEU A 99 -4.49 7.17 4.66
N THR A 100 -4.90 7.73 3.52
CA THR A 100 -6.30 7.78 3.09
C THR A 100 -6.63 6.74 2.03
N THR A 101 -5.66 6.45 1.16
CA THR A 101 -5.85 5.54 0.02
C THR A 101 -4.72 4.52 -0.05
N VAL A 102 -5.09 3.24 -0.08
CA VAL A 102 -4.17 2.14 -0.33
C VAL A 102 -4.71 1.26 -1.44
N SER A 103 -3.94 1.08 -2.50
CA SER A 103 -4.24 0.14 -3.58
C SER A 103 -3.11 -0.87 -3.73
N LEU A 104 -3.44 -2.13 -3.42
CA LEU A 104 -2.57 -3.31 -3.50
C LEU A 104 -3.10 -4.33 -4.52
N ARG A 105 -4.02 -3.92 -5.39
CA ARG A 105 -4.71 -4.81 -6.32
C ARG A 105 -3.78 -5.58 -7.24
N ASN A 106 -4.19 -6.75 -7.71
CA ASN A 106 -3.48 -7.55 -8.71
C ASN A 106 -2.02 -7.81 -8.30
N ASN A 107 -1.85 -8.48 -7.16
CA ASN A 107 -0.58 -8.94 -6.63
C ASN A 107 -0.74 -10.41 -6.17
N ALA A 108 0.21 -10.92 -5.41
CA ALA A 108 0.20 -12.27 -4.83
C ALA A 108 0.12 -12.23 -3.29
N PHE A 109 -0.57 -11.25 -2.70
CA PHE A 109 -0.74 -11.17 -1.24
C PHE A 109 -1.62 -12.32 -0.73
N SER A 110 -1.26 -12.84 0.44
CA SER A 110 -1.87 -14.00 1.08
C SER A 110 -2.14 -13.73 2.57
N GLY A 111 -2.76 -14.69 3.26
CA GLY A 111 -3.13 -14.55 4.67
C GLY A 111 -4.41 -13.74 4.86
N SER A 112 -4.68 -13.30 6.08
CA SER A 112 -5.93 -12.62 6.44
C SER A 112 -5.83 -11.10 6.32
N LEU A 113 -6.99 -10.45 6.16
CA LEU A 113 -7.12 -9.01 6.31
C LEU A 113 -6.76 -8.58 7.75
N PRO A 114 -5.90 -7.56 7.93
CA PRO A 114 -5.46 -7.13 9.26
C PRO A 114 -6.55 -6.34 9.98
N ALA A 115 -7.11 -6.92 11.05
CA ALA A 115 -8.12 -6.26 11.88
C ALA A 115 -7.67 -4.89 12.42
N ASN A 116 -6.37 -4.74 12.70
CA ASN A 116 -5.79 -3.50 13.23
C ASN A 116 -5.89 -2.30 12.28
N TRP A 117 -6.10 -2.50 10.98
CA TRP A 117 -6.32 -1.38 10.05
C TRP A 117 -7.56 -0.54 10.42
N SER A 118 -8.47 -1.09 11.23
CA SER A 118 -9.59 -0.32 11.81
C SER A 118 -9.16 0.81 12.75
N ARG A 119 -7.89 0.84 13.18
CA ARG A 119 -7.31 1.91 13.98
C ARG A 119 -6.79 3.08 13.15
N SER A 120 -6.79 2.97 11.82
CA SER A 120 -6.43 4.11 10.97
C SER A 120 -7.63 5.06 10.88
N PRO A 121 -7.52 6.30 11.39
CA PRO A 121 -8.64 7.23 11.43
C PRO A 121 -8.96 7.82 10.05
N SER A 122 -8.03 7.75 9.11
CA SER A 122 -8.12 8.44 7.81
C SER A 122 -8.30 7.49 6.63
N LEU A 123 -8.17 6.18 6.83
CA LEU A 123 -8.19 5.22 5.73
C LEU A 123 -9.60 5.12 5.14
N ALA A 124 -9.74 5.69 3.94
CA ALA A 124 -11.02 5.91 3.27
C ALA A 124 -11.23 5.01 2.06
N SER A 125 -10.14 4.59 1.41
CA SER A 125 -10.18 3.77 0.21
C SER A 125 -9.17 2.62 0.30
N ILE A 126 -9.70 1.40 0.23
CA ILE A 126 -8.93 0.16 0.29
C ILE A 126 -9.24 -0.66 -0.96
N ASP A 127 -8.23 -0.91 -1.77
CA ASP A 127 -8.32 -1.76 -2.96
C ASP A 127 -7.33 -2.92 -2.85
N LEU A 128 -7.86 -4.11 -2.59
CA LEU A 128 -7.12 -5.37 -2.42
C LEU A 128 -7.52 -6.40 -3.48
N ARG A 129 -8.23 -5.97 -4.53
CA ARG A 129 -8.76 -6.86 -5.56
C ARG A 129 -7.67 -7.73 -6.19
N GLY A 130 -7.97 -8.98 -6.54
CA GLY A 130 -7.04 -9.79 -7.34
C GLY A 130 -5.79 -10.18 -6.56
N ASN A 131 -6.01 -10.78 -5.39
CA ASN A 131 -4.95 -11.34 -4.54
C ASN A 131 -5.38 -12.75 -4.09
N GLN A 132 -4.63 -13.34 -3.15
CA GLN A 132 -4.88 -14.68 -2.57
C GLN A 132 -5.23 -14.56 -1.08
N LEU A 133 -5.91 -13.48 -0.69
CA LEU A 133 -6.29 -13.23 0.70
C LEU A 133 -7.37 -14.23 1.15
N THR A 134 -7.29 -14.64 2.41
CA THR A 134 -8.10 -15.71 3.03
C THR A 134 -8.77 -15.20 4.30
N GLY A 135 -9.63 -16.02 4.91
CA GLY A 135 -10.41 -15.62 6.09
C GLY A 135 -11.55 -14.66 5.74
N GLY A 136 -12.13 -14.01 6.74
CA GLY A 136 -13.26 -13.10 6.57
C GLY A 136 -12.88 -11.62 6.61
N ILE A 137 -13.83 -10.77 6.23
CA ILE A 137 -13.74 -9.33 6.49
C ILE A 137 -13.76 -9.11 8.00
N PRO A 138 -12.75 -8.45 8.60
CA PRO A 138 -12.72 -8.22 10.05
C PRO A 138 -13.93 -7.39 10.47
N ILE A 139 -14.65 -7.82 11.50
CA ILE A 139 -15.80 -7.05 12.02
C ILE A 139 -15.38 -5.66 12.50
N SER A 140 -14.13 -5.47 12.92
CA SER A 140 -13.62 -4.15 13.29
C SER A 140 -13.59 -3.16 12.12
N TRP A 141 -13.60 -3.62 10.86
CA TRP A 141 -13.64 -2.72 9.70
C TRP A 141 -14.98 -2.01 9.57
N THR A 142 -16.05 -2.54 10.18
CA THR A 142 -17.37 -1.88 10.22
C THR A 142 -17.36 -0.63 11.11
N THR A 143 -16.31 -0.40 11.89
CA THR A 143 -16.16 0.80 12.74
C THR A 143 -15.29 1.88 12.09
N MET A 144 -14.82 1.67 10.85
CA MET A 144 -13.97 2.60 10.13
C MET A 144 -14.79 3.75 9.55
N SER A 145 -14.93 4.83 10.30
CA SER A 145 -15.79 5.97 9.94
C SER A 145 -15.39 6.70 8.65
N ALA A 146 -14.12 6.61 8.23
CA ALA A 146 -13.65 7.21 6.99
C ALA A 146 -13.83 6.29 5.77
N LEU A 147 -14.01 4.98 5.97
CA LEU A 147 -14.02 3.99 4.91
C LEU A 147 -15.25 4.18 4.01
N SER A 148 -15.01 4.57 2.76
CA SER A 148 -16.05 4.84 1.76
C SER A 148 -15.89 3.97 0.51
N PHE A 149 -14.71 3.38 0.31
CA PHE A 149 -14.45 2.45 -0.77
C PHE A 149 -13.69 1.22 -0.26
N LEU A 150 -14.24 0.05 -0.55
CA LEU A 150 -13.60 -1.24 -0.29
C LEU A 150 -13.80 -2.18 -1.48
N ASP A 151 -12.71 -2.56 -2.13
CA ASP A 151 -12.70 -3.64 -3.13
C ASP A 151 -11.81 -4.79 -2.65
N VAL A 152 -12.45 -5.92 -2.32
CA VAL A 152 -11.79 -7.19 -1.98
C VAL A 152 -12.14 -8.31 -2.96
N SER A 153 -12.70 -7.95 -4.12
CA SER A 153 -13.11 -8.92 -5.14
C SER A 153 -11.92 -9.73 -5.67
N ASN A 154 -12.19 -10.90 -6.25
CA ASN A 154 -11.15 -11.78 -6.77
C ASN A 154 -10.05 -12.13 -5.73
N ASN A 155 -10.49 -12.63 -4.59
CA ASN A 155 -9.67 -13.20 -3.52
C ASN A 155 -10.28 -14.55 -3.10
N THR A 156 -9.68 -15.21 -2.11
CA THR A 156 -10.15 -16.47 -1.51
C THR A 156 -10.79 -16.25 -0.13
N LEU A 157 -11.46 -15.11 0.06
CA LEU A 157 -12.12 -14.77 1.32
C LEU A 157 -13.33 -15.69 1.57
N ALA A 158 -13.59 -16.00 2.83
CA ALA A 158 -14.65 -16.90 3.29
C ALA A 158 -15.28 -16.37 4.60
N GLY A 159 -16.31 -17.05 5.09
CA GLY A 159 -17.05 -16.63 6.29
C GLY A 159 -18.31 -15.84 5.96
N THR A 160 -18.76 -15.00 6.90
CA THR A 160 -20.00 -14.23 6.77
C THR A 160 -19.74 -12.81 6.31
N LEU A 161 -20.67 -12.25 5.53
CA LEU A 161 -20.66 -10.82 5.22
C LEU A 161 -20.92 -10.00 6.50
N PRO A 162 -20.26 -8.85 6.70
CA PRO A 162 -20.59 -7.97 7.80
C PRO A 162 -22.02 -7.43 7.65
N THR A 163 -22.79 -7.48 8.73
CA THR A 163 -24.21 -7.04 8.75
C THR A 163 -24.37 -5.54 8.99
N LEU A 164 -23.28 -4.84 9.32
CA LEU A 164 -23.24 -3.41 9.59
C LEU A 164 -22.15 -2.78 8.72
N TRP A 165 -22.54 -1.83 7.89
CA TRP A 165 -21.65 -0.89 7.20
C TRP A 165 -22.30 0.47 7.40
N THR A 166 -22.06 1.07 8.57
CA THR A 166 -22.63 2.37 8.96
C THR A 166 -21.64 3.48 8.69
#